data_AF-A0A4Q1VHA3-F1
#
_entry.id   AF-A0A4Q1VHA3-F1
#
_cell.length_a   1.000
_cell.length_b   1.000
_cell.length_c   1.000
_cell.angle_alpha   90.00
_cell.angle_beta   90.00
_cell.angle_gamma   90.00
#
_symmetry.space_group_name_H-M   'P 1'
#
loop_
_entity.id
_entity.type
_entity.pdbx_description
1 polymer ?
#
loop_
_entity_poly.entity_id
_entity_poly.type
_entity_poly.pdbx_seq_one_letter_code
_entity_poly.pdbx_strand_id
1 'polypeptide(L)'
;MPGEKASAAGGALLRRLQRLVARAGTAKGSNRKQLLALLDDVETTRRGLLRECAEIEGEMRQATVRATAIGAYLRGSQVQRGKRHN
;
A
#
# COMPACT_ATOMS: atom_id res chain seq x y z
N MET A 1 6.08 -13.52 -6.73
CA MET A 1 5.66 -12.12 -6.90
C MET A 1 5.42 -11.49 -5.54
N PRO A 2 6.28 -10.58 -5.05
CA PRO A 2 6.11 -9.88 -3.76
C PRO A 2 4.84 -9.01 -3.71
N GLY A 3 4.56 -8.24 -4.78
CA GLY A 3 3.39 -7.36 -4.85
C GLY A 3 2.02 -8.07 -4.83
N GLU A 4 1.96 -9.33 -5.26
CA GLU A 4 0.73 -10.13 -5.21
C GLU A 4 0.37 -10.55 -3.77
N LYS A 5 1.40 -10.72 -2.91
CA LYS A 5 1.22 -11.01 -1.48
C LYS A 5 0.84 -9.77 -0.68
N ALA A 6 1.44 -8.61 -0.99
CA ALA A 6 1.09 -7.32 -0.37
C ALA A 6 -0.37 -6.93 -0.68
N SER A 7 -0.80 -7.09 -1.94
CA SER A 7 -2.20 -6.86 -2.34
C SER A 7 -3.19 -7.75 -1.57
N ALA A 8 -2.83 -9.01 -1.31
CA ALA A 8 -3.65 -9.92 -0.52
C ALA A 8 -3.71 -9.52 0.98
N ALA A 9 -2.60 -9.04 1.55
CA ALA A 9 -2.51 -8.60 2.94
C ALA A 9 -3.32 -7.32 3.20
N GLY A 10 -3.12 -6.28 2.39
CA GLY A 10 -3.92 -5.05 2.44
C GLY A 10 -5.42 -5.32 2.24
N GLY A 11 -5.78 -6.16 1.27
CA GLY A 11 -7.17 -6.56 1.05
C GLY A 11 -7.80 -7.31 2.24
N ALA A 12 -7.03 -8.14 2.94
CA ALA A 12 -7.50 -8.81 4.15
C ALA A 12 -7.72 -7.83 5.32
N LEU A 13 -6.84 -6.83 5.46
CA LEU A 13 -6.98 -5.76 6.45
C LEU A 13 -8.20 -4.88 6.19
N LEU A 14 -8.48 -4.53 4.93
CA LEU A 14 -9.69 -3.78 4.56
C LEU A 14 -10.97 -4.56 4.88
N ARG A 15 -11.03 -5.85 4.55
CA ARG A 15 -12.15 -6.72 4.94
C ARG A 15 -12.30 -6.84 6.45
N ARG A 16 -11.19 -6.87 7.19
CA ARG A 16 -11.23 -6.83 8.67
C ARG A 16 -11.81 -5.51 9.16
N LEU A 17 -11.37 -4.37 8.63
CA LEU A 17 -11.89 -3.06 9.01
C LEU A 17 -13.39 -2.94 8.77
N GLN A 18 -13.88 -3.37 7.60
CA GLN A 18 -15.32 -3.39 7.28
C GLN A 18 -16.12 -4.19 8.31
N ARG A 19 -15.63 -5.37 8.71
CA ARG A 19 -16.27 -6.20 9.75
C ARG A 19 -16.26 -5.52 11.12
N LEU A 20 -15.18 -4.83 11.47
CA LEU A 20 -15.09 -4.09 12.74
C LEU A 20 -16.05 -2.90 12.76
N VAL A 21 -16.19 -2.17 11.66
CA VAL A 21 -17.16 -1.07 11.54
C VAL A 21 -18.60 -1.58 11.66
N ALA A 22 -18.93 -2.70 11.00
CA ALA A 22 -20.25 -3.33 11.16
C ALA A 22 -20.51 -3.76 12.62
N ARG A 23 -19.49 -4.33 13.29
CA ARG A 23 -19.55 -4.72 14.70
C ARG A 23 -19.63 -3.53 15.65
N ALA A 24 -19.08 -2.38 15.28
CA ALA A 24 -19.24 -1.13 16.02
C ALA A 24 -20.68 -0.64 16.03
N GLY A 25 -21.36 -0.71 14.87
CA GLY A 25 -22.76 -0.32 14.74
C GLY A 25 -23.74 -1.15 15.58
N THR A 26 -23.36 -2.38 15.95
CA THR A 26 -24.18 -3.28 16.78
C THR A 26 -23.76 -3.32 18.24
N ALA A 27 -22.68 -2.62 18.62
CA ALA A 27 -22.18 -2.63 19.98
C ALA A 27 -23.12 -1.84 20.92
N LYS A 28 -23.66 -2.51 21.94
CA LYS A 28 -24.47 -1.86 22.98
C LYS A 28 -23.53 -1.08 23.91
N GLY A 29 -23.80 0.21 24.10
CA GLY A 29 -22.94 1.14 24.86
C GLY A 29 -22.72 0.76 26.34
N SER A 30 -23.46 -0.20 26.88
CA SER A 30 -23.35 -0.64 28.28
C SER A 30 -22.15 -1.53 28.57
N ASN A 31 -21.48 -2.11 27.56
CA ASN A 31 -20.33 -2.99 27.78
C ASN A 31 -18.99 -2.30 27.46
N ARG A 32 -18.46 -1.57 28.45
CA ARG A 32 -17.18 -0.84 28.34
C ARG A 32 -16.01 -1.71 27.85
N LYS A 33 -15.92 -2.97 28.30
CA LYS A 33 -14.83 -3.88 27.87
C LYS A 33 -14.91 -4.18 26.38
N GLN A 34 -16.12 -4.39 25.85
CA GLN A 34 -16.34 -4.66 24.44
C GLN A 34 -16.01 -3.45 23.55
N LEU A 35 -16.32 -2.23 24.02
CA LEU A 35 -15.96 -1.00 23.32
C LEU A 35 -14.44 -0.78 23.29
N LEU A 36 -13.74 -1.03 24.40
CA LEU A 36 -12.28 -0.94 24.45
C LEU A 36 -11.61 -1.95 23.54
N ALA A 37 -12.06 -3.21 23.53
CA ALA A 37 -11.55 -4.24 22.64
C ALA A 37 -11.79 -3.87 21.16
N LEU A 38 -12.95 -3.28 20.85
CA LEU A 38 -13.27 -2.82 19.50
C LEU A 38 -12.34 -1.67 19.05
N LEU A 39 -12.07 -0.70 19.93
CA LEU A 39 -11.14 0.39 19.64
C LEU A 39 -9.73 -0.13 19.37
N ASP A 40 -9.26 -1.09 20.17
CA ASP A 40 -7.95 -1.71 19.99
C ASP A 40 -7.85 -2.51 18.67
N ASP A 41 -8.90 -3.28 18.36
CA ASP A 41 -9.03 -4.01 17.09
C ASP A 41 -8.97 -3.07 15.87
N VAL A 42 -9.65 -1.92 15.95
CA VAL A 42 -9.68 -0.89 14.89
C VAL A 42 -8.31 -0.23 14.76
N GLU A 43 -7.68 0.18 15.85
CA GLU A 43 -6.37 0.82 15.82
C GLU A 43 -5.27 -0.12 15.31
N THR A 44 -5.33 -1.39 15.71
CA THR A 44 -4.42 -2.43 15.19
C THR A 44 -4.57 -2.59 13.69
N THR A 45 -5.81 -2.65 13.19
CA THR A 45 -6.09 -2.78 11.75
C THR A 45 -5.64 -1.52 10.98
N ARG A 46 -5.86 -0.33 11.53
CA ARG A 46 -5.41 0.95 10.96
C ARG A 46 -3.89 1.00 10.81
N ARG A 47 -3.14 0.61 11.84
CA ARG A 47 -1.66 0.55 11.79
C ARG A 47 -1.17 -0.43 10.74
N GLY A 48 -1.83 -1.57 10.59
CA GLY A 48 -1.54 -2.53 9.51
C GLY A 48 -1.70 -1.88 8.14
N LEU A 49 -2.83 -1.19 7.89
CA LEU A 49 -3.09 -0.52 6.62
C LEU A 49 -2.05 0.56 6.30
N LEU A 50 -1.65 1.36 7.30
CA LEU A 50 -0.62 2.39 7.09
C LEU A 50 0.75 1.80 6.70
N ARG A 51 1.10 0.63 7.25
CA ARG A 51 2.33 -0.07 6.86
C ARG A 51 2.27 -0.55 5.42
N GLU A 52 1.17 -1.20 5.03
CA GLU A 52 0.96 -1.63 3.64
C GLU A 52 1.01 -0.45 2.66
N CYS A 53 0.40 0.69 3.00
CA CYS A 53 0.51 1.90 2.18
C CYS A 53 1.97 2.37 2.04
N ALA A 54 2.74 2.38 3.14
CA ALA A 54 4.14 2.77 3.10
C ALA A 54 5.01 1.80 2.27
N GLU A 55 4.71 0.50 2.31
CA GLU A 55 5.37 -0.50 1.47
C GLU A 55 5.07 -0.28 -0.01
N ILE A 56 3.79 -0.09 -0.37
CA ILE A 56 3.36 0.21 -1.75
C ILE A 56 4.03 1.49 -2.25
N GLU A 57 4.08 2.55 -1.44
CA GLU A 57 4.79 3.79 -1.80
C GLU A 57 6.28 3.54 -2.05
N GLY A 58 6.93 2.70 -1.23
CA GLY A 58 8.33 2.31 -1.42
C GLY A 58 8.55 1.60 -2.76
N GLU A 59 7.69 0.63 -3.08
CA GLU A 59 7.73 -0.09 -4.36
C GLU A 59 7.50 0.85 -5.55
N MET A 60 6.52 1.75 -5.44
CA MET A 60 6.24 2.76 -6.47
C MET A 60 7.44 3.67 -6.72
N ARG A 61 8.07 4.19 -5.66
CA ARG A 61 9.28 5.01 -5.79
C ARG A 61 10.41 4.25 -6.49
N GLN A 62 10.62 2.99 -6.12
CA GLN A 62 11.64 2.15 -6.76
C GLN A 62 11.31 1.90 -8.25
N ALA A 63 10.04 1.68 -8.60
CA ALA A 63 9.60 1.56 -9.98
C ALA A 63 9.84 2.85 -10.78
N THR A 64 9.52 4.01 -10.21
CA THR A 64 9.76 5.33 -10.83
C THR A 64 11.24 5.58 -11.09
N VAL A 65 12.11 5.28 -10.13
CA VAL A 65 13.57 5.39 -10.32
C VAL A 65 14.05 4.52 -11.47
N ARG A 66 13.61 3.25 -11.52
CA ARG A 66 13.96 2.33 -12.62
C ARG A 66 13.46 2.83 -13.97
N ALA A 67 12.21 3.27 -14.05
CA ALA A 67 11.63 3.82 -15.28
C ALA A 67 12.39 5.07 -15.77
N THR A 68 12.80 5.94 -14.83
CA THR A 68 13.58 7.15 -15.13
C THR A 68 14.95 6.80 -15.70
N ALA A 69 15.65 5.83 -15.10
CA ALA A 69 16.95 5.36 -15.57
C ALA A 69 16.86 4.75 -16.98
N ILE A 70 15.85 3.92 -17.23
CA ILE A 70 15.57 3.36 -18.56
C ILE A 70 15.31 4.49 -19.58
N GLY A 71 14.48 5.47 -19.23
CA GLY A 71 14.19 6.60 -20.10
C GLY A 71 15.43 7.46 -20.41
N ALA A 72 16.31 7.67 -19.42
CA ALA A 72 17.57 8.39 -19.61
C ALA A 72 18.52 7.62 -20.54
N TYR A 73 18.66 6.31 -20.34
CA TYR A 73 19.47 5.45 -21.20
C TYR A 73 18.95 5.46 -22.66
N LEU A 74 17.64 5.30 -22.86
CA LEU A 74 17.03 5.35 -24.18
C LEU A 74 17.31 6.70 -24.87
N ARG A 75 17.13 7.83 -24.18
CA ARG A 75 17.46 9.15 -24.75
C ARG A 75 18.94 9.27 -25.12
N GLY A 76 19.85 8.84 -24.25
CA GLY A 76 21.29 8.83 -24.54
C GLY A 76 21.65 7.99 -25.76
N SER A 77 21.05 6.81 -25.90
CA SER A 77 21.26 5.91 -27.04
C SER A 77 20.75 6.49 -28.38
N GLN A 78 19.65 7.25 -28.35
CA GLN A 78 19.09 7.92 -29.53
C GLN A 78 19.97 9.10 -29.97
N VAL A 79 20.46 9.91 -29.02
CA VAL A 79 21.40 11.01 -29.29
C VAL A 79 22.70 10.48 -29.91
N GLN A 80 23.22 9.35 -29.43
CA GLN A 80 24.43 8.72 -29.97
C GLN A 80 24.22 8.10 -31.36
N ARG A 81 23.02 7.62 -31.67
CA ARG A 81 22.64 7.16 -33.03
C ARG A 81 22.47 8.32 -34.02
N GLY A 82 21.87 9.44 -33.60
CA GLY A 82 21.69 10.62 -34.45
C GLY A 82 23.01 11.31 -34.82
N LYS A 83 24.06 11.17 -34.00
CA LYS A 83 25.39 11.77 -34.22
C LYS A 83 26.31 10.98 -35.15
N ARG A 84 25.90 9.78 -35.60
CA ARG A 84 26.69 8.91 -36.50
C ARG A 84 26.42 9.12 -38.00
N HIS A 85 25.58 10.08 -38.37
CA HIS A 85 25.40 10.52 -39.75
C HIS A 85 25.93 11.95 -39.92
N ASN A 86 27.24 12.07 -40.05
CA ASN A 86 27.91 13.18 -40.75
C ASN A 86 29.32 12.73 -41.12
#